data_AF-A0A7X6YZ85-F1
#
_entry.id   AF-A0A7X6YZ85-F1
#
_cell.length_a   1.000
_cell.length_b   1.000
_cell.length_c   1.000
_cell.angle_alpha   90.00
_cell.angle_beta   90.00
_cell.angle_gamma   90.00
#
_symmetry.space_group_name_H-M   'P 1'
#
loop_
_entity.id
_entity.type
_entity.pdbx_description
1 polymer ?
#
loop_
_entity_poly.entity_id
_entity_poly.type
_entity_poly.pdbx_seq_one_letter_code
_entity_poly.pdbx_strand_id
1 'polypeptide(L)'
;LLYYAHQLREQGKSAAEIAEAVSKIKSRVRTSFVIDTLDYLHKGGRCSGMAKVIGTLLSLKPLIQVVDGKLVVAAKSRGKKNGLNTMINNFRVDWEANNVWTDRIMITHTVNMEEALYIHGKLLEMGVPKSSIVFSEAGCVICAHCGPKCIGILYLLKEDNR
;
A
#
# COMPACT_ATOMS: atom_id res chain seq x y z
N LEU A 1 5.27 6.91 7.60
CA LEU A 1 6.48 6.97 8.46
C LEU A 1 7.13 8.34 8.43
N LEU A 2 7.61 8.85 7.28
CA LEU A 2 8.22 10.19 7.20
C LEU A 2 7.30 11.32 7.71
N TYR A 3 6.02 11.29 7.33
CA TYR A 3 5.04 12.25 7.83
C TYR A 3 4.91 12.23 9.36
N TYR A 4 4.84 11.03 9.96
CA TYR A 4 4.81 10.87 11.41
C TYR A 4 6.09 11.37 12.08
N ALA A 5 7.25 11.09 11.50
CA ALA A 5 8.53 11.61 11.97
C ALA A 5 8.57 13.14 11.95
N HIS A 6 8.01 13.76 10.91
CA HIS A 6 7.86 15.20 10.82
C HIS A 6 6.94 15.75 11.91
N GLN A 7 5.77 15.13 12.17
CA GLN A 7 4.89 15.55 13.28
C GLN A 7 5.59 15.50 14.64
N LEU A 8 6.36 14.44 14.91
CA LEU A 8 7.13 14.33 16.16
C LEU A 8 8.22 15.42 16.26
N ARG A 9 8.86 15.76 15.13
CA ARG A 9 9.82 16.87 15.07
C ARG A 9 9.15 18.20 15.42
N GLU A 10 7.97 18.50 14.87
CA GLU A 10 7.22 19.71 15.19
C GLU A 10 6.79 19.76 16.67
N GLN A 11 6.69 18.60 17.34
CA GLN A 11 6.47 18.49 18.78
C GLN A 11 7.76 18.64 19.61
N GLY A 12 8.90 18.96 18.99
CA GLY A 12 10.18 19.17 19.68
C GLY A 12 10.90 17.89 20.09
N LYS A 13 10.51 16.72 19.55
CA LYS A 13 11.18 15.45 19.84
C LYS A 13 12.59 15.41 19.28
N SER A 14 13.50 14.80 20.03
CA SER A 14 14.87 14.56 19.59
C SER A 14 14.94 13.53 18.47
N ALA A 15 16.03 13.53 17.70
CA ALA A 15 16.24 12.55 16.63
C ALA A 15 16.21 11.10 17.12
N ALA A 16 16.72 10.84 18.34
CA ALA A 16 16.70 9.51 18.95
C ALA A 16 15.27 9.05 19.28
N GLU A 17 14.46 9.92 19.90
CA GLU A 17 13.05 9.62 20.19
C GLU A 17 12.24 9.39 18.92
N ILE A 18 12.48 10.20 17.87
CA ILE A 18 11.81 10.04 16.57
C ILE A 18 12.18 8.69 15.94
N ALA A 19 13.46 8.33 15.93
CA ALA A 19 13.93 7.07 15.36
C ALA A 19 13.33 5.86 16.09
N GLU A 20 13.26 5.91 17.43
CA GLU A 20 12.63 4.87 18.24
C GLU A 20 11.13 4.75 17.93
N ALA A 21 10.40 5.88 17.93
CA ALA A 21 8.96 5.90 17.66
C ALA A 21 8.64 5.37 16.25
N VAL A 22 9.38 5.82 15.23
CA VAL A 22 9.21 5.33 13.84
C VAL A 22 9.48 3.83 13.74
N SER A 23 10.50 3.34 14.45
CA SER A 23 10.86 1.92 14.45
C SER A 23 9.74 1.06 15.05
N LYS A 24 9.12 1.51 16.16
CA LYS A 24 8.00 0.82 16.81
C LYS A 24 6.77 0.67 15.92
N ILE A 25 6.49 1.67 15.07
CA ILE A 25 5.28 1.64 14.23
C ILE A 25 5.49 0.96 12.87
N LYS A 26 6.73 0.62 12.50
CA LYS A 26 7.08 0.07 11.17
C LYS A 26 6.30 -1.21 10.85
N SER A 27 6.12 -2.11 11.82
CA SER A 27 5.38 -3.37 11.66
C SER A 27 3.86 -3.17 11.47
N ARG A 28 3.35 -1.99 11.85
CA ARG A 28 1.94 -1.61 11.70
C ARG A 28 1.62 -1.07 10.31
N VAL A 29 2.62 -0.85 9.46
CA VAL A 29 2.41 -0.40 8.09
C VAL A 29 1.75 -1.52 7.29
N ARG A 30 0.63 -1.21 6.66
CA ARG A 30 0.02 -2.03 5.62
C ARG A 30 0.32 -1.38 4.28
N THR A 31 0.83 -2.16 3.35
CA THR A 31 1.14 -1.71 2.00
C THR A 31 0.68 -2.79 1.04
N SER A 32 -0.22 -2.40 0.15
CA SER A 32 -0.77 -3.29 -0.87
C SER A 32 -0.89 -2.54 -2.18
N PHE A 33 -0.61 -3.22 -3.29
CA PHE A 33 -0.69 -2.62 -4.62
C PHE A 33 -0.99 -3.65 -5.70
N VAL A 34 -1.78 -3.23 -6.68
CA VAL A 34 -2.11 -3.99 -7.88
C VAL A 34 -1.24 -3.50 -9.02
N ILE A 35 -0.61 -4.44 -9.72
CA ILE A 35 0.21 -4.17 -10.91
C ILE A 35 -0.37 -4.89 -12.13
N ASP A 36 0.09 -4.51 -13.31
CA ASP A 36 -0.38 -5.14 -14.55
C ASP A 36 0.32 -6.46 -14.88
N THR A 37 1.59 -6.59 -14.49
CA THR A 37 2.43 -7.78 -14.71
C THR A 37 3.54 -7.85 -13.65
N LEU A 38 4.01 -9.06 -13.35
CA LEU A 38 5.19 -9.29 -12.50
C LEU A 38 6.52 -9.04 -13.22
N ASP A 39 6.52 -8.85 -14.55
CA ASP A 39 7.75 -8.81 -15.35
C ASP A 39 8.72 -7.72 -14.90
N TYR A 40 8.23 -6.53 -14.56
CA TYR A 40 9.06 -5.42 -14.09
C TYR A 40 9.72 -5.75 -12.75
N LEU A 41 8.97 -6.34 -11.82
CA LEU A 41 9.49 -6.73 -10.51
C LEU A 41 10.52 -7.86 -10.65
N HIS A 42 10.28 -8.79 -11.58
CA HIS A 42 11.18 -9.91 -11.86
C HIS A 42 12.48 -9.44 -12.51
N LYS A 43 12.41 -8.70 -13.63
CA LYS A 43 13.57 -8.13 -14.31
C LYS A 43 14.35 -7.19 -13.39
N GLY A 44 13.64 -6.50 -12.51
CA GLY A 44 14.23 -5.70 -11.46
C GLY A 44 14.84 -6.49 -10.30
N GLY A 45 14.62 -7.80 -10.16
CA GLY A 45 15.15 -8.60 -9.04
C GLY A 45 14.44 -8.40 -7.69
N ARG A 46 13.31 -7.66 -7.66
CA ARG A 46 12.51 -7.39 -6.44
C ARG A 46 11.46 -8.48 -6.17
N CYS A 47 11.48 -9.54 -6.97
CA CYS A 47 10.52 -10.65 -6.99
C CYS A 47 11.24 -12.02 -7.04
N SER A 48 12.51 -12.08 -6.63
CA SER A 48 13.35 -13.29 -6.69
C SER A 48 12.75 -14.50 -5.96
N GLY A 49 12.02 -14.29 -4.85
CA GLY A 49 11.28 -15.36 -4.15
C GLY A 49 10.00 -15.84 -4.86
N MET A 50 9.61 -15.20 -5.95
CA MET A 50 8.32 -15.39 -6.64
C MET A 50 8.51 -15.77 -8.11
N ALA A 51 9.72 -16.20 -8.50
CA ALA A 51 10.05 -16.62 -9.86
C ALA A 51 9.18 -17.77 -10.38
N LYS A 52 8.74 -18.68 -9.50
CA LYS A 52 7.89 -19.84 -9.86
C LYS A 52 6.49 -19.45 -10.35
N VAL A 53 6.05 -18.22 -10.09
CA VAL A 53 4.65 -17.80 -10.32
C VAL A 53 4.47 -17.07 -11.66
N ILE A 54 5.57 -16.57 -12.26
CA ILE A 54 5.57 -15.70 -13.45
C ILE A 54 4.92 -16.38 -14.65
N GLY A 55 5.25 -17.65 -14.93
CA GLY A 55 4.69 -18.39 -16.07
C GLY A 55 3.18 -18.66 -15.99
N THR A 56 2.59 -18.63 -14.78
CA THR A 56 1.15 -18.89 -14.56
C THR A 56 0.29 -17.64 -14.53
N LEU A 57 0.91 -16.44 -14.55
CA LEU A 57 0.23 -15.17 -14.32
C LEU A 57 -0.03 -14.33 -15.58
N LEU A 58 0.26 -14.85 -16.77
CA LEU A 58 0.20 -14.07 -18.03
C LEU A 58 -1.14 -13.35 -18.28
N SER A 59 -2.24 -13.85 -17.69
CA SER A 59 -3.59 -13.28 -17.80
C SER A 59 -4.17 -12.73 -16.49
N LEU A 60 -3.42 -12.81 -15.38
CA LEU A 60 -3.88 -12.43 -14.06
C LEU A 60 -3.23 -11.14 -13.59
N LYS A 61 -3.99 -10.34 -12.85
CA LYS A 61 -3.52 -9.12 -12.19
C LYS A 61 -3.11 -9.47 -10.75
N PRO A 62 -1.82 -9.37 -10.39
CA PRO A 62 -1.37 -9.68 -9.05
C PRO A 62 -1.65 -8.51 -8.10
N LEU A 63 -2.17 -8.87 -6.92
CA LEU A 63 -2.15 -8.03 -5.73
C LEU A 63 -0.90 -8.36 -4.93
N ILE A 64 -0.03 -7.39 -4.77
CA ILE A 64 1.20 -7.48 -3.99
C ILE A 64 0.97 -6.89 -2.61
N GLN A 65 1.54 -7.51 -1.59
CA GLN A 65 1.65 -6.95 -0.24
C GLN A 65 3.12 -6.88 0.17
N VAL A 66 3.41 -5.96 1.10
CA VAL A 66 4.71 -5.91 1.78
C VAL A 66 4.56 -6.54 3.15
N VAL A 67 5.28 -7.63 3.39
CA VAL A 67 5.33 -8.33 4.68
C VAL A 67 6.80 -8.42 5.10
N ASP A 68 7.14 -7.88 6.26
CA ASP A 68 8.51 -7.83 6.79
C ASP A 68 9.54 -7.27 5.80
N GLY A 69 9.12 -6.24 5.04
CA GLY A 69 9.95 -5.60 4.02
C GLY A 69 10.12 -6.40 2.73
N LYS A 70 9.45 -7.54 2.59
CA LYS A 70 9.48 -8.39 1.38
C LYS A 70 8.17 -8.27 0.60
N LEU A 71 8.27 -8.33 -0.72
CA LEU A 71 7.12 -8.37 -1.61
C LEU A 71 6.56 -9.80 -1.67
N VAL A 72 5.25 -9.95 -1.54
CA VAL A 72 4.53 -11.22 -1.66
C VAL A 72 3.31 -11.08 -2.56
N VAL A 73 3.01 -12.07 -3.40
CA VAL A 73 1.71 -12.13 -4.12
C VAL A 73 0.67 -12.58 -3.11
N ALA A 74 -0.20 -11.66 -2.69
CA ALA A 74 -1.29 -11.94 -1.78
C ALA A 74 -2.50 -12.55 -2.50
N ALA A 75 -2.77 -12.10 -3.73
CA ALA A 75 -3.86 -12.63 -4.54
C ALA A 75 -3.57 -12.50 -6.04
N LYS A 76 -4.29 -13.30 -6.84
CA LYS A 76 -4.27 -13.24 -8.31
C LYS A 76 -5.70 -13.09 -8.80
N SER A 77 -5.99 -12.03 -9.54
CA SER A 77 -7.34 -11.74 -10.00
C SER A 77 -7.43 -11.73 -11.53
N ARG A 78 -8.55 -12.22 -12.07
CA ARG A 78 -8.87 -11.99 -13.49
C ARG A 78 -9.39 -10.56 -13.64
N GLY A 79 -8.66 -9.74 -14.37
CA GLY A 79 -9.00 -8.32 -14.55
C GLY A 79 -8.65 -7.45 -13.34
N LYS A 80 -8.39 -6.18 -13.61
CA LYS A 80 -7.80 -5.27 -12.63
C LYS A 80 -8.76 -4.86 -11.54
N LYS A 81 -10.02 -4.59 -11.89
CA LYS A 81 -11.09 -4.22 -10.96
C LYS A 81 -11.27 -5.24 -9.83
N ASN A 82 -11.14 -6.54 -10.13
CA ASN A 82 -11.20 -7.61 -9.12
C ASN A 82 -10.01 -7.54 -8.14
N GLY A 83 -8.82 -7.22 -8.64
CA GLY A 83 -7.65 -6.95 -7.79
C GLY A 83 -7.85 -5.73 -6.89
N LEU A 84 -8.40 -4.63 -7.44
CA LEU A 84 -8.72 -3.43 -6.67
C LEU A 84 -9.75 -3.73 -5.58
N ASN A 85 -10.82 -4.45 -5.91
CA ASN A 85 -11.84 -4.84 -4.93
C ASN A 85 -11.27 -5.73 -3.83
N THR A 86 -10.36 -6.65 -4.16
CA THR A 86 -9.68 -7.47 -3.16
C THR A 86 -8.83 -6.61 -2.22
N MET A 87 -8.08 -5.66 -2.78
CA MET A 87 -7.29 -4.70 -2.01
C MET A 87 -8.15 -3.82 -1.09
N ILE A 88 -9.28 -3.31 -1.60
CA ILE A 88 -10.25 -2.52 -0.84
C ILE A 88 -10.91 -3.36 0.26
N ASN A 89 -11.23 -4.62 -0.01
CA ASN A 89 -11.79 -5.53 0.99
C ASN A 89 -10.79 -5.80 2.13
N ASN A 90 -9.49 -5.95 1.83
CA ASN A 90 -8.47 -6.08 2.87
C ASN A 90 -8.41 -4.84 3.77
N PHE A 91 -8.48 -3.65 3.19
CA PHE A 91 -8.60 -2.41 3.96
C PHE A 91 -9.90 -2.37 4.79
N ARG A 92 -11.03 -2.82 4.21
CA ARG A 92 -12.34 -2.88 4.90
C ARG A 92 -12.30 -3.71 6.16
N VAL A 93 -11.64 -4.87 6.12
CA VAL A 93 -11.48 -5.75 7.29
C VAL A 93 -10.82 -4.99 8.45
N ASP A 94 -9.72 -4.26 8.18
CA ASP A 94 -9.04 -3.46 9.20
C ASP A 94 -9.89 -2.24 9.64
N TRP A 95 -10.63 -1.63 8.71
CA TRP A 95 -11.50 -0.48 8.97
C TRP A 95 -12.66 -0.82 9.89
N GLU A 96 -13.41 -1.87 9.58
CA GLU A 96 -14.57 -2.34 10.35
C GLU A 96 -14.16 -2.84 11.73
N ALA A 97 -12.94 -3.37 11.86
CA ALA A 97 -12.34 -3.71 13.16
C ALA A 97 -11.90 -2.47 13.97
N ASN A 98 -12.15 -1.25 13.48
CA ASN A 98 -11.69 0.01 14.06
C ASN A 98 -10.17 0.04 14.29
N ASN A 99 -9.41 -0.67 13.45
CA ASN A 99 -7.98 -0.90 13.62
C ASN A 99 -7.12 0.00 12.72
N VAL A 100 -7.71 0.85 11.89
CA VAL A 100 -6.95 1.77 11.02
C VAL A 100 -6.63 3.05 11.77
N TRP A 101 -5.37 3.47 11.73
CA TRP A 101 -4.97 4.80 12.16
C TRP A 101 -5.30 5.82 11.06
N THR A 102 -6.33 6.61 11.31
CA THR A 102 -6.95 7.56 10.35
C THR A 102 -6.18 8.84 10.09
N ASP A 103 -4.99 9.03 10.68
CA ASP A 103 -4.21 10.24 10.47
C ASP A 103 -3.78 10.39 8.99
N ARG A 104 -3.45 9.27 8.33
CA ARG A 104 -3.13 9.27 6.90
C ARG A 104 -3.33 7.91 6.24
N ILE A 105 -4.18 7.88 5.22
CA ILE A 105 -4.41 6.76 4.31
C ILE A 105 -3.99 7.22 2.92
N MET A 106 -2.98 6.57 2.34
CA MET A 106 -2.39 6.99 1.07
C MET A 106 -2.88 6.11 -0.07
N ILE A 107 -3.38 6.74 -1.13
CA ILE A 107 -3.64 6.10 -2.41
C ILE A 107 -2.48 6.49 -3.34
N THR A 108 -1.60 5.54 -3.62
CA THR A 108 -0.39 5.78 -4.43
C THR A 108 -0.51 5.19 -5.83
N HIS A 109 -0.23 5.96 -6.87
CA HIS A 109 -0.33 5.49 -8.26
C HIS A 109 0.84 5.90 -9.15
N THR A 110 1.02 5.19 -10.26
CA THR A 110 1.95 5.58 -11.36
C THR A 110 1.13 6.18 -12.50
N VAL A 111 0.74 7.46 -12.39
CA VAL A 111 -0.10 8.18 -13.37
C VAL A 111 -1.40 7.44 -13.73
N ASN A 112 -2.14 6.98 -12.71
CA ASN A 112 -3.38 6.22 -12.89
C ASN A 112 -4.51 6.79 -12.01
N MET A 113 -4.91 8.04 -12.31
CA MET A 113 -5.86 8.78 -11.50
C MET A 113 -7.27 8.17 -11.53
N GLU A 114 -7.67 7.54 -12.64
CA GLU A 114 -8.99 6.89 -12.75
C GLU A 114 -9.19 5.82 -11.67
N GLU A 115 -8.22 4.91 -11.52
CA GLU A 115 -8.29 3.85 -10.50
C GLU A 115 -8.09 4.40 -9.08
N ALA A 116 -7.30 5.47 -8.93
CA ALA A 116 -7.15 6.15 -7.66
C ALA A 116 -8.48 6.76 -7.19
N LEU A 117 -9.22 7.42 -8.10
CA LEU A 117 -10.54 7.97 -7.84
C LEU A 117 -11.57 6.87 -7.56
N TYR A 118 -11.48 5.73 -8.24
CA TYR A 118 -12.31 4.56 -7.95
C TYR A 118 -12.12 4.07 -6.50
N ILE A 119 -10.86 3.88 -6.07
CA ILE A 119 -10.56 3.49 -4.69
C ILE A 119 -11.06 4.55 -3.72
N HIS A 120 -10.77 5.83 -3.98
CA HIS A 120 -11.19 6.94 -3.13
C HIS A 120 -12.72 6.96 -2.94
N GLY A 121 -13.48 6.80 -4.02
CA GLY A 121 -14.95 6.69 -3.94
C GLY A 121 -15.39 5.55 -3.02
N LYS A 122 -14.75 4.37 -3.13
CA LYS A 122 -15.05 3.23 -2.25
C LYS A 122 -14.70 3.48 -0.79
N LEU A 123 -13.60 4.18 -0.50
CA LEU A 123 -13.27 4.56 0.87
C LEU A 123 -14.28 5.56 1.46
N LEU A 124 -14.74 6.53 0.66
CA LEU A 124 -15.77 7.47 1.10
C LEU A 124 -17.12 6.79 1.35
N GLU A 125 -17.54 5.87 0.47
CA GLU A 125 -18.74 5.04 0.67
C GLU A 125 -18.69 4.23 1.98
N MET A 126 -17.49 3.83 2.42
CA MET A 126 -17.25 3.13 3.69
C MET A 126 -17.23 4.06 4.93
N GLY A 127 -17.38 5.37 4.74
CA GLY A 127 -17.35 6.36 5.80
C GLY A 127 -15.93 6.80 6.22
N VAL A 128 -14.90 6.49 5.43
CA VAL A 128 -13.54 7.01 5.69
C VAL A 128 -13.55 8.54 5.51
N PRO A 129 -13.07 9.32 6.49
CA PRO A 129 -13.04 10.77 6.36
C PRO A 129 -12.19 11.22 5.16
N LYS A 130 -12.72 12.12 4.34
CA LYS A 130 -12.00 12.67 3.17
C LYS A 130 -10.66 13.29 3.57
N SER A 131 -10.59 13.96 4.72
CA SER A 131 -9.37 14.58 5.25
C SER A 131 -8.26 13.58 5.58
N SER A 132 -8.61 12.32 5.82
CA SER A 132 -7.66 11.24 6.10
C SER A 132 -7.02 10.67 4.83
N ILE A 133 -7.61 10.89 3.65
CA ILE A 133 -7.17 10.27 2.40
C ILE A 133 -6.25 11.22 1.63
N VAL A 134 -5.09 10.71 1.22
CA VAL A 134 -4.08 11.47 0.49
C VAL A 134 -3.71 10.74 -0.79
N PHE A 135 -3.71 11.44 -1.91
CA PHE A 135 -3.18 10.93 -3.17
C PHE A 135 -1.69 11.19 -3.26
N SER A 136 -0.94 10.22 -3.78
CA SER A 136 0.48 10.38 -4.06
C SER A 136 0.89 9.68 -5.34
N GLU A 137 1.90 10.22 -5.99
CA GLU A 137 2.52 9.59 -7.15
C GLU A 137 3.77 8.82 -6.74
N ALA A 138 3.93 7.62 -7.28
CA ALA A 138 5.14 6.85 -7.06
C ALA A 138 6.31 7.47 -7.84
N GLY A 139 7.48 7.57 -7.19
CA GLY A 139 8.70 8.07 -7.84
C GLY A 139 9.27 7.08 -8.86
N CYS A 140 10.20 7.56 -9.70
CA CYS A 140 10.78 6.83 -10.83
C CYS A 140 11.34 5.44 -10.46
N VAL A 141 11.95 5.31 -9.28
CA VAL A 141 12.52 4.02 -8.81
C VAL A 141 11.42 2.98 -8.61
N ILE A 142 10.29 3.36 -8.00
CA ILE A 142 9.16 2.45 -7.82
C ILE A 142 8.51 2.14 -9.17
N CYS A 143 8.34 3.15 -10.03
CA CYS A 143 7.79 2.96 -11.38
C CYS A 143 8.60 1.95 -12.22
N ALA A 144 9.94 2.02 -12.14
CA ALA A 144 10.82 1.12 -12.88
C ALA A 144 10.64 -0.37 -12.50
N HIS A 145 10.23 -0.63 -11.25
CA HIS A 145 10.05 -1.98 -10.74
C HIS A 145 8.60 -2.46 -10.73
N CYS A 146 7.62 -1.59 -10.47
CA CYS A 146 6.21 -1.97 -10.45
C CYS A 146 5.57 -1.90 -11.84
N GLY A 147 6.23 -1.25 -12.80
CA GLY A 147 5.68 -1.00 -14.12
C GLY A 147 4.63 0.12 -14.14
N PRO A 148 4.08 0.41 -15.33
CA PRO A 148 3.03 1.41 -15.48
C PRO A 148 1.73 0.94 -14.81
N LYS A 149 0.85 1.91 -14.54
CA LYS A 149 -0.49 1.70 -13.98
C LYS A 149 -0.52 0.95 -12.63
N CYS A 150 0.57 0.92 -11.88
CA CYS A 150 0.56 0.45 -10.50
C CYS A 150 -0.34 1.37 -9.65
N ILE A 151 -1.13 0.78 -8.75
CA ILE A 151 -2.03 1.47 -7.84
C ILE A 151 -2.04 0.76 -6.50
N GLY A 152 -1.98 1.48 -5.39
CA GLY A 152 -1.92 0.89 -4.06
C GLY A 152 -2.55 1.73 -2.97
N ILE A 153 -2.84 1.06 -1.86
CA ILE A 153 -3.30 1.67 -0.61
C ILE A 153 -2.25 1.38 0.47
N LEU A 154 -1.87 2.44 1.19
CA LEU A 154 -0.96 2.37 2.33
C LEU A 154 -1.59 3.05 3.54
N TYR A 155 -1.51 2.40 4.69
CA TYR A 155 -2.07 2.92 5.94
C TYR A 155 -1.33 2.30 7.12
N LEU A 156 -1.50 2.90 8.30
CA LEU A 156 -1.03 2.34 9.55
C LEU A 156 -2.20 1.68 10.27
N LEU A 157 -1.95 0.55 10.92
CA LEU A 157 -2.83 0.06 11.96
C LEU A 157 -2.64 0.89 13.24
N LYS A 158 -3.67 0.92 14.09
CA LYS A 158 -3.58 1.42 15.46
C LYS A 158 -2.61 0.54 16.26
N GLU A 159 -2.19 1.04 17.41
CA GLU A 159 -1.39 0.23 18.33
C GLU A 159 -2.27 -0.89 18.87
N ASP A 160 -1.72 -2.11 18.96
CA ASP A 160 -2.43 -3.21 19.63
C ASP A 160 -2.57 -2.82 21.11
N ASN A 161 -3.79 -2.53 21.56
CA ASN A 161 -4.09 -2.30 22.99
C ASN A 161 -4.09 -3.64 23.76
N ARG A 162 -3.06 -4.48 23.60
CA ARG A 162 -2.90 -5.70 24.39
C ARG A 162 -2.11 -5.43 25.66
#